data_AF-A0A3B4DUW7-F1
#
_entry.id   AF-A0A3B4DUW7-F1
#
_cell.length_a   1.000
_cell.length_b   1.000
_cell.length_c   1.000
_cell.angle_alpha   90.00
_cell.angle_beta   90.00
_cell.angle_gamma   90.00
#
_symmetry.space_group_name_H-M   'P 1'
#
loop_
_entity.id
_entity.type
_entity.pdbx_description
1 polymer ?
#
loop_
_entity_poly.entity_id
_entity_poly.type
_entity_poly.pdbx_seq_one_letter_code
_entity_poly.pdbx_strand_id
1 'polypeptide(L)'
;MIQFSPAMMKQSRKMLKYTAVLLFTVSVSLVSVELWKRLIPGSDCSDDQRLHHVQVVYETKGSKSGACGGTLIHKQWVLTAGHCYKGTAGTLKVIVGVHPTNSEVNKTLTIPHANIKKYSGTLQDGDIMLLKLPESVENIKPAKLPDVPCTRPPARDMLQVAGHGSASKIYGKAEARLKCLNVSVVSCQNLKCT
;
A
#
# COMPACT_ATOMS: atom_id res chain seq x y z
N MET A 1 11.60 74.67 -10.49
CA MET A 1 11.72 73.79 -9.32
C MET A 1 10.36 73.12 -9.12
N ILE A 2 10.20 71.84 -9.47
CA ILE A 2 8.89 71.15 -9.43
C ILE A 2 8.62 70.76 -7.98
N GLN A 3 7.72 71.48 -7.31
CA GLN A 3 7.38 71.30 -5.91
C GLN A 3 6.16 70.37 -5.83
N PHE A 4 6.38 69.12 -5.40
CA PHE A 4 5.31 68.14 -5.27
C PHE A 4 4.40 68.49 -4.08
N SER A 5 3.10 68.64 -4.35
CA SER A 5 2.09 68.96 -3.33
C SER A 5 1.96 67.81 -2.30
N PRO A 6 1.77 68.09 -1.00
CA PRO A 6 1.64 67.08 0.06
C PRO A 6 0.57 66.01 -0.21
N ALA A 7 -0.46 66.36 -0.98
CA ALA A 7 -1.50 65.45 -1.42
C ALA A 7 -0.98 64.32 -2.33
N MET A 8 -0.01 64.61 -3.20
CA MET A 8 0.58 63.64 -4.13
C MET A 8 1.46 62.61 -3.39
N MET A 9 2.20 63.02 -2.36
CA MET A 9 3.00 62.10 -1.53
C MET A 9 2.11 61.15 -0.72
N LYS A 10 0.95 61.62 -0.25
CA LYS A 10 -0.01 60.80 0.50
C LYS A 10 -0.67 59.75 -0.40
N GLN A 11 -0.95 60.10 -1.65
CA GLN A 11 -1.48 59.17 -2.66
C GLN A 11 -0.43 58.11 -3.05
N SER A 12 0.82 58.49 -3.24
CA SER A 12 1.93 57.57 -3.53
C SER A 12 2.12 56.53 -2.40
N ARG A 13 2.07 56.95 -1.13
CA ARG A 13 2.14 56.04 0.02
C ARG A 13 0.94 55.10 0.12
N LYS A 14 -0.27 55.54 -0.28
CA LYS A 14 -1.44 54.66 -0.35
C LYS A 14 -1.27 53.64 -1.47
N MET A 15 -0.87 54.07 -2.66
CA MET A 15 -0.63 53.19 -3.81
C MET A 15 0.47 52.16 -3.52
N LEU A 16 1.55 52.54 -2.85
CA LEU A 16 2.63 51.62 -2.45
C LEU A 16 2.16 50.58 -1.42
N LYS A 17 1.22 50.94 -0.54
CA LYS A 17 0.57 49.99 0.38
C LYS A 17 -0.37 49.05 -0.37
N TYR A 18 -1.15 49.56 -1.32
CA TYR A 18 -2.03 48.72 -2.13
C TYR A 18 -1.24 47.74 -3.01
N THR A 19 -0.14 48.19 -3.64
CA THR A 19 0.73 47.30 -4.41
C THR A 19 1.43 46.27 -3.54
N ALA A 20 1.91 46.65 -2.35
CA ALA A 20 2.50 45.70 -1.40
C ALA A 20 1.49 44.65 -0.90
N VAL A 21 0.25 45.04 -0.61
CA VAL A 21 -0.83 44.12 -0.23
C VAL A 21 -1.20 43.20 -1.39
N LEU A 22 -1.29 43.72 -2.63
CA LEU A 22 -1.55 42.91 -3.82
C LEU A 22 -0.44 41.90 -4.08
N LEU A 23 0.83 42.30 -3.91
CA LEU A 23 1.99 41.41 -4.06
C LEU A 23 2.01 40.32 -2.97
N PHE A 24 1.56 40.63 -1.74
CA PHE A 24 1.47 39.67 -0.65
C PHE A 24 0.31 38.69 -0.81
N THR A 25 -0.84 39.12 -1.35
CA THR A 25 -1.96 38.19 -1.62
C THR A 25 -1.68 37.28 -2.83
N VAL A 26 -0.98 37.79 -3.85
CA VAL A 26 -0.52 36.98 -5.00
C VAL A 26 0.52 35.95 -4.56
N SER A 27 1.44 36.29 -3.65
CA SER A 27 2.43 35.32 -3.13
C SER A 27 1.78 34.23 -2.26
N VAL A 28 0.77 34.57 -1.44
CA VAL A 28 0.00 33.59 -0.67
C VAL A 28 -0.80 32.65 -1.58
N SER A 29 -1.29 33.13 -2.72
CA SER A 29 -2.03 32.31 -3.70
C SER A 29 -1.13 31.36 -4.53
N LEU A 30 0.18 31.59 -4.54
CA LEU A 30 1.20 30.73 -5.18
C LEU A 30 1.77 29.67 -4.23
N VAL A 31 1.39 29.68 -2.95
CA VAL A 31 1.61 28.54 -2.07
C VAL A 31 0.70 27.42 -2.56
N SER A 32 1.26 26.60 -3.43
CA SER A 32 0.61 25.44 -4.02
C SER A 32 -0.09 24.66 -2.91
N VAL A 33 -1.41 24.49 -3.02
CA VAL A 33 -2.11 23.41 -2.34
C VAL A 33 -1.51 22.13 -2.92
N GLU A 34 -0.43 21.64 -2.32
CA GLU A 34 0.01 20.29 -2.55
C GLU A 34 -1.15 19.41 -2.10
N LEU A 35 -1.93 18.96 -3.07
CA LEU A 35 -2.89 17.90 -2.89
C LEU A 35 -2.05 16.65 -2.56
N TRP A 36 -1.68 16.49 -1.29
CA TRP A 36 -1.14 15.26 -0.74
C TRP A 36 -2.27 14.23 -0.86
N LYS A 37 -2.47 13.69 -2.06
CA LYS A 37 -3.06 12.35 -2.20
C LYS A 37 -2.22 11.50 -1.27
N ARG A 38 -2.86 10.98 -0.22
CA ARG A 38 -2.27 10.28 0.92
C ARG A 38 -1.62 8.96 0.49
N LEU A 39 -0.58 9.06 -0.34
CA LEU A 39 0.46 8.04 -0.48
C LEU A 39 1.23 8.14 0.83
N ILE A 40 1.01 7.19 1.72
CA ILE A 40 1.82 7.12 2.94
C ILE A 40 3.08 6.35 2.52
N PRO A 41 4.22 7.02 2.32
CA PRO A 41 5.43 6.34 1.88
C PRO A 41 5.85 5.38 3.01
N GLY A 42 5.79 4.09 2.75
CA GLY A 42 6.41 3.10 3.62
C GLY A 42 7.93 3.23 3.54
N SER A 43 8.63 2.89 4.62
CA SER A 43 10.08 2.69 4.60
C SER A 43 10.40 1.28 4.12
N ASP A 44 11.65 1.01 3.77
CA ASP A 44 12.07 -0.38 3.53
C ASP A 44 11.88 -1.21 4.81
N CYS A 45 11.36 -2.42 4.66
CA CYS A 45 11.39 -3.41 5.74
C CYS A 45 12.84 -3.89 5.95
N SER A 46 13.18 -4.22 7.20
CA SER A 46 14.47 -4.86 7.52
C SER A 46 14.55 -6.23 6.86
N ASP A 47 15.74 -6.60 6.36
CA ASP A 47 15.98 -7.82 5.60
C ASP A 47 15.73 -9.12 6.40
N ASP A 48 15.71 -9.05 7.73
CA ASP A 48 15.43 -10.16 8.65
C ASP A 48 13.96 -10.25 9.10
N GLN A 49 13.13 -9.27 8.73
CA GLN A 49 11.73 -9.20 9.12
C GLN A 49 10.80 -9.59 7.97
N ARG A 50 9.56 -10.01 8.29
CA ARG A 50 8.51 -10.29 7.29
C ARG A 50 8.91 -11.34 6.23
N LEU A 51 9.81 -12.26 6.55
CA LEU A 51 10.24 -13.34 5.65
C LEU A 51 9.07 -14.23 5.15
N HIS A 52 7.97 -14.28 5.89
CA HIS A 52 6.72 -14.95 5.51
C HIS A 52 5.91 -14.21 4.45
N HIS A 53 6.29 -13.01 4.04
CA HIS A 53 5.66 -12.28 2.94
C HIS A 53 5.90 -13.03 1.63
N VAL A 54 4.84 -13.27 0.88
CA VAL A 54 4.91 -13.94 -0.43
C VAL A 54 4.25 -13.08 -1.50
N GLN A 55 4.64 -13.28 -2.75
CA GLN A 55 3.91 -12.73 -3.90
C GLN A 55 3.03 -13.82 -4.50
N VAL A 56 1.76 -13.48 -4.76
CA VAL A 56 0.80 -14.35 -5.45
C VAL A 56 0.59 -13.78 -6.84
N VAL A 57 1.00 -14.51 -7.87
CA VAL A 57 0.96 -14.06 -9.25
C VAL A 57 -0.04 -14.90 -10.03
N TYR A 58 -0.92 -14.24 -10.77
CA TYR A 58 -1.84 -14.88 -11.70
C TYR A 58 -1.46 -14.55 -13.14
N GLU A 59 -1.23 -15.58 -13.94
CA GLU A 59 -0.82 -15.46 -15.34
C GLU A 59 -1.89 -16.05 -16.27
N THR A 60 -2.29 -15.29 -17.29
CA THR A 60 -3.14 -15.77 -18.40
C THR A 60 -2.38 -15.71 -19.71
N LYS A 61 -2.76 -16.56 -20.67
CA LYS A 61 -2.23 -16.45 -22.04
C LYS A 61 -2.71 -15.14 -22.65
N GLY A 62 -1.79 -14.18 -22.86
CA GLY A 62 -2.06 -12.94 -23.60
C GLY A 62 -2.51 -11.72 -22.78
N SER A 63 -2.41 -11.72 -21.45
CA SER A 63 -2.67 -10.51 -20.63
C SER A 63 -1.55 -10.21 -19.63
N LYS A 64 -1.51 -8.97 -19.13
CA LYS A 64 -0.60 -8.58 -18.04
C LYS A 64 -0.92 -9.41 -16.80
N SER A 65 0.12 -9.98 -16.17
CA SER A 65 -0.02 -10.72 -14.92
C SER A 65 -0.50 -9.79 -13.80
N GLY A 66 -1.43 -10.28 -12.99
CA GLY A 66 -1.84 -9.61 -11.74
C GLY A 66 -0.98 -10.12 -10.59
N ALA A 67 -0.51 -9.21 -9.73
CA ALA A 67 0.24 -9.57 -8.52
C ALA A 67 -0.51 -9.13 -7.26
N CYS A 68 -0.58 -10.05 -6.30
CA CYS A 68 -1.13 -9.86 -4.97
C CYS A 68 -0.06 -10.14 -3.91
N GLY A 69 -0.31 -9.69 -2.68
CA GLY A 69 0.41 -10.16 -1.51
C GLY A 69 -0.19 -11.45 -0.94
N GLY A 70 0.60 -12.16 -0.14
CA GLY A 70 0.14 -13.25 0.69
C GLY A 70 1.05 -13.44 1.90
N THR A 71 0.70 -14.38 2.76
CA THR A 71 1.48 -14.72 3.94
C THR A 71 1.62 -16.23 4.09
N LEU A 72 2.84 -16.71 4.24
CA LEU A 72 3.13 -18.09 4.63
C LEU A 72 2.72 -18.28 6.10
N ILE A 73 1.66 -19.05 6.34
CA ILE A 73 1.10 -19.33 7.68
C ILE A 73 1.43 -20.75 8.18
N HIS A 74 1.90 -21.60 7.27
CA HIS A 74 2.46 -22.93 7.54
C HIS A 74 3.49 -23.23 6.44
N LYS A 75 4.38 -24.20 6.65
CA LYS A 75 5.40 -24.60 5.65
C LYS A 75 4.83 -24.99 4.27
N GLN A 76 3.53 -25.31 4.19
CA GLN A 76 2.81 -25.65 2.96
C GLN A 76 1.50 -24.87 2.76
N TRP A 77 1.25 -23.82 3.56
CA TRP A 77 0.01 -23.05 3.43
C TRP A 77 0.30 -21.56 3.37
N VAL A 78 -0.24 -20.94 2.32
CA VAL A 78 -0.28 -19.48 2.14
C VAL A 78 -1.70 -18.99 2.33
N LEU A 79 -1.85 -17.92 3.10
CA LEU A 79 -3.05 -17.12 3.24
C LEU A 79 -2.98 -15.91 2.32
N THR A 80 -4.04 -15.64 1.56
CA THR A 80 -4.18 -14.47 0.69
C THR A 80 -5.66 -14.11 0.55
N ALA A 81 -5.98 -13.09 -0.26
CA ALA A 81 -7.34 -12.66 -0.50
C ALA A 81 -8.02 -13.51 -1.59
N GLY A 82 -9.33 -13.73 -1.45
CA GLY A 82 -10.14 -14.43 -2.44
C GLY A 82 -10.14 -13.73 -3.80
N HIS A 83 -10.21 -12.41 -3.82
CA HIS A 83 -10.22 -11.61 -5.06
C HIS A 83 -8.94 -11.73 -5.89
N CYS A 84 -7.85 -12.28 -5.32
CA CYS A 84 -6.60 -12.52 -6.04
C CYS A 84 -6.72 -13.67 -7.06
N TYR A 85 -7.67 -14.60 -6.87
CA TYR A 85 -7.95 -15.64 -7.85
C TYR A 85 -8.83 -15.11 -8.98
N LYS A 86 -8.36 -15.26 -10.23
CA LYS A 86 -9.04 -14.74 -11.42
C LYS A 86 -9.64 -15.84 -12.31
N GLY A 87 -9.86 -17.03 -11.76
CA GLY A 87 -10.53 -18.15 -12.43
C GLY A 87 -9.58 -19.26 -12.90
N THR A 88 -10.13 -20.25 -13.60
CA THR A 88 -9.42 -21.47 -14.05
C THR A 88 -8.69 -21.29 -15.37
N ALA A 89 -8.92 -20.18 -16.09
CA ALA A 89 -8.29 -19.92 -17.38
C ALA A 89 -6.79 -19.57 -17.28
N GLY A 90 -6.28 -19.31 -16.07
CA GLY A 90 -4.91 -18.93 -15.82
C GLY A 90 -4.20 -19.82 -14.79
N THR A 91 -2.92 -19.54 -14.64
CA THR A 91 -2.03 -20.23 -13.71
C THR A 91 -1.77 -19.35 -12.50
N LEU A 92 -2.00 -19.90 -11.31
CA LEU A 92 -1.66 -19.25 -10.05
C LEU A 92 -0.29 -19.72 -9.59
N LYS A 93 0.59 -18.77 -9.26
CA LYS A 93 1.93 -19.01 -8.74
C LYS A 93 2.11 -18.31 -7.40
N VAL A 94 2.86 -18.93 -6.51
CA VAL A 94 3.33 -18.33 -5.27
C VAL A 94 4.84 -18.19 -5.35
N ILE A 95 5.35 -17.00 -5.08
CA ILE A 95 6.78 -16.73 -4.96
C ILE A 95 7.08 -16.52 -3.47
N VAL A 96 7.82 -17.46 -2.89
CA VAL A 96 8.34 -17.37 -1.52
C VAL A 96 9.76 -16.80 -1.54
N GLY A 97 10.25 -16.27 -0.41
CA GLY A 97 11.60 -15.71 -0.35
C GLY A 97 11.77 -14.45 -1.20
N VAL A 98 10.70 -13.70 -1.45
CA VAL A 98 10.76 -12.41 -2.18
C VAL A 98 11.39 -11.29 -1.36
N HIS A 99 11.59 -11.51 -0.06
CA HIS A 99 12.22 -10.59 0.86
C HIS A 99 13.22 -11.38 1.73
N PRO A 100 14.49 -10.93 1.85
CA PRO A 100 15.08 -9.77 1.16
C PRO A 100 15.18 -9.98 -0.37
N THR A 101 15.33 -8.90 -1.14
CA THR A 101 15.29 -8.94 -2.63
C THR A 101 16.27 -9.95 -3.26
N ASN A 102 17.41 -10.20 -2.60
CA ASN A 102 18.45 -11.14 -3.06
C ASN A 102 18.46 -12.46 -2.28
N SER A 103 17.32 -12.87 -1.71
CA SER A 103 17.23 -14.11 -0.94
C SER A 103 17.51 -15.33 -1.83
N GLU A 104 18.42 -16.19 -1.39
CA GLU A 104 18.69 -17.50 -2.01
C GLU A 104 17.49 -18.47 -1.90
N VAL A 105 16.51 -18.13 -1.06
CA VAL A 105 15.28 -18.90 -0.84
C VAL A 105 14.18 -18.49 -1.84
N ASN A 106 14.46 -17.55 -2.76
CA ASN A 106 13.49 -17.12 -3.76
C ASN A 106 13.07 -18.30 -4.65
N LYS A 107 11.82 -18.73 -4.50
CA LYS A 107 11.30 -19.91 -5.17
C LYS A 107 9.88 -19.66 -5.67
N THR A 108 9.65 -19.97 -6.94
CA THR A 108 8.34 -19.89 -7.57
C THR A 108 7.68 -21.26 -7.61
N LEU A 109 6.47 -21.36 -7.07
CA LEU A 109 5.68 -22.58 -6.96
C LEU A 109 4.37 -22.42 -7.74
N THR A 110 4.16 -23.26 -8.74
CA THR A 110 2.87 -23.33 -9.44
C THR A 110 1.85 -24.05 -8.55
N ILE A 111 0.69 -23.44 -8.35
CA ILE A 111 -0.37 -23.98 -7.49
C ILE A 111 -1.39 -24.72 -8.36
N PRO A 112 -1.54 -26.05 -8.20
CA PRO A 112 -2.61 -26.79 -8.86
C PRO A 112 -3.98 -26.24 -8.45
N HIS A 113 -4.95 -26.20 -9.36
CA HIS A 113 -6.29 -25.69 -9.01
C HIS A 113 -6.95 -26.46 -7.87
N ALA A 114 -6.68 -27.77 -7.75
CA ALA A 114 -7.14 -28.61 -6.64
C ALA A 114 -6.60 -28.18 -5.25
N ASN A 115 -5.51 -27.41 -5.23
CA ASN A 115 -4.88 -26.91 -4.00
C ASN A 115 -5.40 -25.51 -3.58
N ILE A 116 -6.37 -24.96 -4.30
CA ILE A 116 -6.94 -23.63 -4.06
C ILE A 116 -8.23 -23.79 -3.25
N LYS A 117 -8.27 -23.21 -2.04
CA LYS A 117 -9.48 -23.13 -1.21
C LYS A 117 -9.88 -21.67 -1.06
N LYS A 118 -10.90 -21.26 -1.81
CA LYS A 118 -11.41 -19.89 -1.81
C LYS A 118 -12.66 -19.79 -0.93
N TYR A 119 -12.68 -18.83 -0.01
CA TYR A 119 -13.79 -18.50 0.88
C TYR A 119 -14.22 -17.07 0.57
N SER A 120 -14.89 -16.86 -0.57
CA SER A 120 -15.26 -15.52 -1.03
C SER A 120 -16.62 -15.48 -1.77
N GLY A 121 -17.51 -16.41 -1.46
CA GLY A 121 -18.76 -16.64 -2.19
C GLY A 121 -20.02 -16.05 -1.55
N THR A 122 -19.97 -15.72 -0.26
CA THR A 122 -21.11 -15.15 0.48
C THR A 122 -20.66 -13.94 1.32
N LEU A 123 -21.60 -13.09 1.73
CA LEU A 123 -21.36 -11.99 2.67
C LEU A 123 -20.78 -12.47 4.02
N GLN A 124 -20.85 -13.78 4.32
CA GLN A 124 -20.38 -14.37 5.58
C GLN A 124 -18.94 -14.92 5.50
N ASP A 125 -18.45 -15.28 4.31
CA ASP A 125 -17.17 -16.00 4.16
C ASP A 125 -15.92 -15.09 4.11
N GLY A 126 -16.11 -13.77 3.96
CA GLY A 126 -15.03 -12.80 3.85
C GLY A 126 -14.30 -12.83 2.49
N ASP A 127 -13.16 -12.14 2.39
CA ASP A 127 -12.31 -12.13 1.19
C ASP A 127 -11.03 -12.93 1.45
N ILE A 128 -11.16 -14.24 1.66
CA ILE A 128 -10.07 -15.11 2.13
C ILE A 128 -9.83 -16.27 1.16
N MET A 129 -8.56 -16.63 0.95
CA MET A 129 -8.15 -17.80 0.20
C MET A 129 -6.92 -18.47 0.81
N LEU A 130 -6.96 -19.80 0.87
CA LEU A 130 -5.83 -20.65 1.24
C LEU A 130 -5.26 -21.35 0.01
N LEU A 131 -3.94 -21.34 -0.11
CA LEU A 131 -3.19 -22.01 -1.16
C LEU A 131 -2.30 -23.07 -0.54
N LYS A 132 -2.53 -24.35 -0.89
CA LYS A 132 -1.62 -25.44 -0.49
C LYS A 132 -0.45 -25.52 -1.46
N LEU A 133 0.76 -25.32 -0.95
CA LEU A 133 1.98 -25.43 -1.74
C LEU A 133 2.24 -26.91 -2.13
N PRO A 134 2.73 -27.18 -3.34
CA PRO A 134 3.01 -28.55 -3.77
C PRO A 134 4.14 -29.22 -2.96
N GLU A 135 4.99 -28.42 -2.32
CA GLU A 135 6.12 -28.85 -1.51
C GLU A 135 6.30 -27.94 -0.29
N SER A 136 7.02 -28.44 0.72
CA SER A 136 7.27 -27.73 1.98
C SER A 136 8.37 -26.68 1.84
N VAL A 137 8.17 -25.51 2.47
CA VAL A 137 9.14 -24.42 2.59
C VAL A 137 9.72 -24.45 3.99
N GLU A 138 10.93 -25.00 4.12
CA GLU A 138 11.59 -25.23 5.41
C GLU A 138 12.38 -24.02 5.93
N ASN A 139 12.95 -23.22 5.02
CA ASN A 139 13.89 -22.14 5.35
C ASN A 139 13.22 -20.79 5.66
N ILE A 140 11.88 -20.77 5.79
CA ILE A 140 11.11 -19.55 6.10
C ILE A 140 10.19 -19.84 7.26
N LYS A 141 10.35 -19.08 8.35
CA LYS A 141 9.46 -19.15 9.51
C LYS A 141 8.06 -18.62 9.14
N PRO A 142 7.00 -19.43 9.25
CA PRO A 142 5.64 -18.96 8.98
C PRO A 142 5.19 -17.88 9.98
N ALA A 143 4.27 -17.02 9.54
CA ALA A 143 3.58 -16.08 10.41
C ALA A 143 2.68 -16.83 11.40
N LYS A 144 2.65 -16.37 12.65
CA LYS A 144 1.69 -16.87 13.64
C LYS A 144 0.32 -16.29 13.36
N LEU A 145 -0.70 -17.14 13.41
CA LEU A 145 -2.09 -16.70 13.47
C LEU A 145 -2.45 -16.35 14.92
N PRO A 146 -3.45 -15.47 15.16
CA PRO A 146 -3.93 -15.21 16.51
C PRO A 146 -4.50 -16.47 17.17
N ASP A 147 -4.09 -16.74 18.41
CA ASP A 147 -4.55 -17.91 19.20
C ASP A 147 -5.90 -17.68 19.90
N VAL A 148 -6.36 -16.43 19.96
CA VAL A 148 -7.60 -16.03 20.63
C VAL A 148 -8.69 -15.72 19.60
N PRO A 149 -9.99 -15.82 19.98
CA PRO A 149 -11.08 -15.36 19.14
C PRO A 149 -10.80 -13.94 18.65
N CYS A 150 -11.04 -13.68 17.36
CA CYS A 150 -10.71 -12.41 16.72
C CYS A 150 -11.33 -11.21 17.45
N THR A 151 -10.59 -10.58 18.35
CA THR A 151 -10.95 -9.30 18.95
C THR A 151 -10.48 -8.20 18.02
N ARG A 152 -11.40 -7.29 17.65
CA ARG A 152 -11.05 -6.11 16.88
C ARG A 152 -10.00 -5.31 17.66
N PRO A 153 -8.85 -4.95 17.06
CA PRO A 153 -7.90 -4.06 17.70
C PRO A 153 -8.57 -2.74 18.11
N PRO A 154 -8.30 -2.21 19.31
CA PRO A 154 -8.78 -0.90 19.74
C PRO A 154 -8.49 0.22 18.74
N ALA A 155 -9.35 1.24 18.71
CA ALA A 155 -9.09 2.43 17.91
C ALA A 155 -7.81 3.13 18.38
N ARG A 156 -7.04 3.67 17.43
CA ARG A 156 -5.72 4.30 17.59
C ARG A 156 -4.55 3.35 17.83
N ASP A 157 -4.79 2.05 17.97
CA ASP A 157 -3.69 1.07 17.99
C ASP A 157 -2.86 1.18 16.70
N MET A 158 -1.55 1.02 16.84
CA MET A 158 -0.64 1.04 15.71
C MET A 158 -0.39 -0.38 15.22
N LEU A 159 -0.76 -0.63 13.96
CA LEU A 159 -0.46 -1.86 13.24
C LEU A 159 0.63 -1.59 12.21
N GLN A 160 1.31 -2.64 11.77
CA GLN A 160 2.26 -2.55 10.67
C GLN A 160 1.77 -3.37 9.49
N VAL A 161 1.79 -2.76 8.31
CA VAL A 161 1.49 -3.40 7.03
C VAL A 161 2.76 -3.49 6.19
N ALA A 162 2.90 -4.54 5.39
CA ALA A 162 4.02 -4.70 4.48
C ALA A 162 3.55 -5.10 3.08
N GLY A 163 4.26 -4.66 2.04
CA GLY A 163 3.95 -5.03 0.67
C GLY A 163 4.86 -4.42 -0.38
N HIS A 164 4.72 -4.91 -1.62
CA HIS A 164 5.39 -4.40 -2.82
C HIS A 164 4.48 -3.47 -3.65
N GLY A 165 3.40 -2.97 -3.04
CA GLY A 165 2.47 -2.04 -3.69
C GLY A 165 3.17 -0.73 -4.07
N SER A 166 2.70 -0.07 -5.13
CA SER A 166 3.33 1.14 -5.64
C SER A 166 3.29 2.29 -4.62
N ALA A 167 4.44 2.89 -4.31
CA ALA A 167 4.51 4.14 -3.55
C ALA A 167 4.57 5.38 -4.48
N SER A 168 4.45 5.19 -5.80
CA SER A 168 4.60 6.25 -6.80
C SER A 168 3.26 6.71 -7.38
N LYS A 169 3.22 7.97 -7.85
CA LYS A 169 2.10 8.53 -8.64
C LYS A 169 1.86 7.76 -9.95
N ILE A 170 2.84 6.96 -10.39
CA ILE A 170 2.73 6.09 -11.57
C ILE A 170 2.07 4.77 -11.14
N TYR A 171 0.76 4.67 -11.41
CA TYR A 171 0.02 3.43 -11.26
C TYR A 171 0.75 2.26 -11.95
N GLY A 172 0.97 1.18 -11.20
CA GLY A 172 1.41 -0.10 -11.77
C GLY A 172 2.90 -0.41 -11.67
N LYS A 173 3.76 0.46 -11.12
CA LYS A 173 5.14 0.06 -10.79
C LYS A 173 5.22 -0.41 -9.34
N ALA A 174 5.36 -1.72 -9.16
CA ALA A 174 5.63 -2.32 -7.86
C ALA A 174 6.98 -1.85 -7.29
N GLU A 175 7.07 -1.74 -5.97
CA GLU A 175 8.33 -1.45 -5.28
C GLU A 175 9.26 -2.66 -5.38
N ALA A 176 10.56 -2.43 -5.61
CA ALA A 176 11.54 -3.52 -5.73
C ALA A 176 11.93 -4.13 -4.38
N ARG A 177 11.91 -3.32 -3.31
CA ARG A 177 12.11 -3.74 -1.93
C ARG A 177 10.76 -3.77 -1.21
N LEU A 178 10.60 -4.71 -0.28
CA LEU A 178 9.40 -4.78 0.55
C LEU A 178 9.31 -3.51 1.39
N LYS A 179 8.17 -2.80 1.30
CA LYS A 179 7.90 -1.61 2.11
C LYS A 179 7.12 -1.99 3.35
N CYS A 180 7.45 -1.36 4.47
CA CYS A 180 6.77 -1.45 5.75
C CYS A 180 6.15 -0.09 6.09
N LEU A 181 4.93 -0.12 6.63
CA LEU A 181 4.22 1.09 7.02
C LEU A 181 3.47 0.89 8.32
N ASN A 182 3.58 1.87 9.22
CA ASN A 182 2.78 1.94 10.43
C ASN A 182 1.44 2.62 10.12
N VAL A 183 0.33 1.99 10.51
CA VAL A 183 -1.04 2.47 10.31
C VAL A 183 -1.78 2.48 11.64
N SER A 184 -2.59 3.51 11.87
CA SER A 184 -3.45 3.57 13.05
C SER A 184 -4.81 2.94 12.76
N VAL A 185 -5.33 2.21 13.73
CA VAL A 185 -6.69 1.67 13.67
C VAL A 185 -7.70 2.81 13.80
N VAL A 186 -8.67 2.83 12.89
CA VAL A 186 -9.73 3.84 12.85
C VAL A 186 -11.09 3.17 12.99
N SER A 187 -12.01 3.83 13.71
CA SER A 187 -13.38 3.34 13.85
C SER A 187 -14.13 3.47 12.52
N CYS A 188 -14.84 2.41 12.12
CA CYS A 188 -15.67 2.40 10.91
C CYS A 188 -16.76 3.47 10.94
N GLN A 189 -17.27 3.84 12.12
CA GLN A 189 -18.27 4.92 12.26
C GLN A 189 -17.73 6.29 11.81
N ASN A 190 -16.41 6.47 11.87
CA ASN A 190 -15.74 7.71 11.48
C ASN A 190 -15.25 7.67 10.02
N LEU A 191 -15.44 6.56 9.31
CA LEU A 191 -15.09 6.44 7.90
C LEU A 191 -16.27 6.92 7.05
N LYS A 192 -16.21 8.17 6.57
CA LYS A 192 -16.98 8.55 5.38
C LYS A 192 -16.27 7.93 4.17
N CYS A 193 -16.84 6.86 3.62
CA CYS A 193 -16.49 6.42 2.29
C CYS A 193 -17.05 7.47 1.31
N THR A 194 -16.26 8.48 1.00
CA THR A 194 -16.50 9.40 -0.13
C THR A 194 -16.13 8.74 -1.43
#